data_AF-A0AA50KRZ3-F1
#
_entry.id   AF-A0AA50KRZ3-F1
#
_cell.length_a   1.000
_cell.length_b   1.000
_cell.length_c   1.000
_cell.angle_alpha   90.00
_cell.angle_beta   90.00
_cell.angle_gamma   90.00
#
_symmetry.space_group_name_H-M   'P 1'
#
loop_
_entity.id
_entity.type
_entity.pdbx_description
1 polymer ?
#
loop_
_entity_poly.entity_id
_entity_poly.type
_entity_poly.pdbx_seq_one_letter_code
_entity_poly.pdbx_strand_id
1 'polypeptide(L)' 'MRDYFEQSIVCPHCGHHTRIAVDASGGDQDYYEDCQACCNAMRIRLICHEDSDEVEVRVDADDEQYF' A
#
# COMPACT_ATOMS: atom_id res chain seq x y z
N MET A 1 17.31 9.32 8.99
CA MET A 1 16.39 8.23 8.67
C MET A 1 15.12 8.88 8.16
N ARG A 2 14.81 8.74 6.87
CA ARG A 2 13.49 9.09 6.36
C ARG A 2 12.87 7.76 5.99
N ASP A 3 12.28 7.15 6.99
CA ASP A 3 11.48 5.93 6.90
C ASP A 3 10.13 6.21 6.22
N TYR A 4 9.88 7.47 5.85
CA TYR A 4 8.72 7.95 5.11
C TYR A 4 9.09 8.27 3.66
N PHE A 5 8.41 7.63 2.71
CA PHE A 5 8.57 7.87 1.27
C PHE A 5 7.21 7.86 0.56
N GLU A 6 7.13 8.54 -0.59
CA GLU A 6 5.96 8.48 -1.46
C GLU A 6 6.21 7.46 -2.58
N GLN A 7 5.23 6.59 -2.84
CA GLN A 7 5.27 5.64 -3.94
C GLN A 7 4.02 5.76 -4.80
N SER A 8 4.20 5.66 -6.11
CA SER A 8 3.09 5.58 -7.05
C SER A 8 2.69 4.12 -7.22
N ILE A 9 1.47 3.78 -6.83
CA ILE A 9 0.88 2.46 -7.00
C ILE A 9 -0.22 2.50 -8.06
N VAL A 10 -0.50 1.35 -8.65
CA VAL A 10 -1.59 1.22 -9.62
C VAL A 10 -2.78 0.59 -8.92
N CYS A 11 -3.93 1.25 -9.00
CA CYS A 11 -5.15 0.76 -8.41
C CYS A 11 -5.58 -0.57 -9.08
N PRO A 12 -5.72 -1.67 -8.35
CA PRO A 12 -6.14 -2.95 -8.91
C PRO A 12 -7.59 -2.92 -9.43
N HIS A 13 -8.43 -2.00 -8.95
CA HIS A 13 -9.84 -1.89 -9.38
C HIS A 13 -10.04 -1.13 -10.69
N CYS A 14 -9.32 -0.01 -10.90
CA CYS A 14 -9.53 0.87 -12.06
C CYS A 14 -8.29 1.06 -12.95
N GLY A 15 -7.12 0.58 -12.53
CA GLY A 15 -5.85 0.77 -13.24
C GLY A 15 -5.28 2.19 -13.15
N HIS A 16 -5.85 3.07 -12.33
CA HIS A 16 -5.35 4.44 -12.17
C HIS A 16 -4.10 4.49 -11.29
N HIS A 17 -3.20 5.42 -11.59
CA HIS A 17 -1.99 5.64 -10.78
C HIS A 17 -2.32 6.55 -9.59
N THR A 18 -2.26 6.01 -8.37
CA THR A 18 -2.44 6.77 -7.14
C THR A 18 -1.10 6.90 -6.43
N ARG A 19 -0.78 8.10 -5.92
CA ARG A 19 0.36 8.30 -5.04
C ARG A 19 -0.05 8.07 -3.60
N ILE A 20 0.63 7.14 -2.93
CA ILE A 20 0.43 6.85 -1.52
C ILE A 20 1.67 7.28 -0.72
N ALA A 21 1.43 7.70 0.51
CA ALA A 21 2.45 7.91 1.50
C ALA A 21 2.73 6.58 2.23
N VAL A 22 3.97 6.13 2.18
CA VAL A 22 4.42 4.92 2.87
C VAL A 22 5.31 5.34 4.02
N ASP A 23 4.90 4.98 5.23
CA ASP A 23 5.75 5.09 6.42
C ASP A 23 6.21 3.68 6.81
N ALA A 24 7.51 3.43 6.74
CA ALA A 24 8.17 2.20 7.18
C ALA A 24 8.79 2.33 8.57
N SER A 25 8.58 3.47 9.27
CA SER A 25 9.18 3.72 10.59
C SER A 25 8.62 2.79 11.68
N GLY A 26 7.38 2.34 11.49
CA GLY A 26 6.64 1.48 12.42
C GLY A 26 6.88 -0.03 12.24
N GLY A 27 7.73 -0.46 11.31
CA GLY A 27 7.89 -1.88 10.98
C GLY A 27 6.80 -2.37 10.02
N ASP A 28 6.35 -3.62 10.20
CA ASP A 28 5.25 -4.21 9.42
C ASP A 28 3.92 -3.50 9.68
N GLN A 29 3.25 -3.08 8.60
CA GLN A 29 2.02 -2.30 8.68
C GLN A 29 1.02 -2.76 7.62
N ASP A 30 -0.26 -2.71 7.95
CA ASP A 30 -1.37 -3.06 7.05
C ASP A 30 -2.44 -1.96 7.22
N TYR A 31 -2.69 -1.22 6.15
CA TYR A 31 -3.66 -0.12 6.15
C TYR A 31 -4.41 -0.05 4.82
N TYR A 32 -5.48 0.75 4.79
CA TYR A 32 -6.30 0.92 3.60
C TYR A 32 -6.15 2.34 3.08
N GLU A 33 -5.95 2.46 1.77
CA GLU A 33 -5.90 3.73 1.04
C GLU A 33 -6.99 3.75 -0.02
N ASP A 34 -7.72 4.86 -0.14
CA ASP A 34 -8.71 5.02 -1.19
C ASP A 34 -8.08 5.48 -2.51
N CYS A 35 -8.60 4.94 -3.62
CA CYS A 35 -8.20 5.43 -4.94
C CYS A 35 -8.91 6.76 -5.25
N GLN A 36 -8.15 7.80 -5.54
CA GLN A 36 -8.69 9.12 -5.93
C GLN A 36 -9.55 9.10 -7.20
N ALA A 37 -9.45 8.06 -8.03
CA ALA A 37 -10.21 7.94 -9.27
C ALA A 37 -11.52 7.17 -9.11
N CYS A 38 -11.50 6.02 -8.43
CA CYS A 38 -12.67 5.15 -8.30
C CYS A 38 -13.25 5.04 -6.89
N CYS A 39 -12.65 5.72 -5.90
CA CYS A 39 -13.02 5.68 -4.48
C CYS A 39 -13.13 4.25 -3.90
N ASN A 40 -12.40 3.28 -4.47
CA ASN A 40 -12.32 1.93 -3.91
C ASN A 40 -11.17 1.84 -2.92
N ALA A 41 -11.38 1.10 -1.84
CA ALA A 41 -10.37 0.83 -0.83
C ALA A 41 -9.34 -0.15 -1.40
N MET A 42 -8.07 0.25 -1.36
CA MET A 42 -6.93 -0.58 -1.70
C MET A 42 -6.23 -0.94 -0.40
N ARG A 43 -5.99 -2.22 -0.19
CA ARG A 43 -5.26 -2.69 0.97
C ARG A 43 -3.76 -2.59 0.70
N ILE A 44 -3.06 -1.84 1.52
CA ILE A 44 -1.61 -1.65 1.45
C ILE A 44 -0.99 -2.41 2.60
N ARG A 45 -0.13 -3.37 2.27
CA ARG A 45 0.66 -4.12 3.24
C ARG A 45 2.14 -3.83 3.06
N LEU A 46 2.75 -3.40 4.14
CA LEU A 46 4.17 -3.11 4.27
C LEU A 46 4.84 -4.21 5.08
N ILE A 47 5.87 -4.79 4.50
CA ILE A 47 6.68 -5.83 5.13
C ILE A 47 8.10 -5.28 5.17
N CYS A 48 8.53 -4.89 6.37
CA CYS A 48 9.90 -4.44 6.62
C CYS A 48 10.73 -5.66 7.01
N HIS A 49 11.74 -5.98 6.21
CA HIS A 49 12.68 -7.02 6.57
C HIS A 49 13.74 -6.41 7.51
N GLU A 50 13.85 -6.95 8.73
CA GLU A 50 14.86 -6.51 9.70
C GLU A 50 16.28 -7.00 9.36
N ASP A 51 16.39 -8.12 8.64
CA ASP A 51 17.64 -8.77 8.25
C ASP A 51 18.26 -8.21 6.96
N SER A 52 17.44 -7.63 6.09
CA SER A 52 17.86 -6.99 4.84
C SER A 52 17.09 -5.69 4.79
N ASP A 53 17.80 -4.56 4.67
CA ASP A 53 17.27 -3.18 4.61
C ASP A 53 16.37 -2.97 3.37
N GLU A 54 15.35 -3.81 3.24
CA GLU A 54 14.45 -3.98 2.13
C GLU A 54 13.02 -3.90 2.68
N VAL A 55 12.22 -3.06 2.03
CA VAL A 55 10.82 -2.87 2.36
C VAL A 55 10.00 -3.37 1.19
N GLU A 56 9.15 -4.36 1.43
CA GLU A 56 8.22 -4.89 0.44
C GLU A 56 6.85 -4.22 0.62
N VAL A 57 6.35 -3.59 -0.43
CA VAL A 57 5.01 -2.98 -0.47
C VAL A 57 4.11 -3.85 -1.34
N ARG A 58 3.03 -4.38 -0.76
CA ARG A 58 1.98 -5.10 -1.48
C ARG A 58 0.70 -4.30 -1.50
N VAL A 59 0.07 -4.28 -2.67
CA VAL A 59 -1.22 -3.63 -2.90
C VAL A 59 -2.20 -4.71 -3.33
N ASP A 60 -3.28 -4.85 -2.57
CA ASP A 60 -4.35 -5.80 -2.84
C ASP A 60 -5.67 -5.05 -2.99
N ALA A 61 -6.52 -5.51 -3.90
CA ALA A 61 -7.92 -5.11 -3.93
C ALA A 61 -8.59 -5.85 -2.79
N ASP A 62 -9.15 -5.15 -1.80
CA ASP A 62 -9.96 -5.78 -0.76
C ASP A 62 -11.30 -6.20 -1.39
N ASP A 63 -11.24 -7.21 -2.25
CA ASP A 63 -12.36 -7.86 -2.90
C ASP A 63 -12.84 -8.94 -1.91
N GLU A 64 -13.33 -8.53 -0.74
CA GLU A 64 -14.13 -9.37 0.14
C GLU A 64 -15.49 -9.63 -0.52
N GLN A 65 -15.49 -10.31 -1.67
CA GLN A 65 -16.69 -10.91 -2.24
C GLN A 65 -17.06 -12.12 -1.36
N TYR A 66 -17.71 -11.85 -0.24
CA TYR A 66 -18.48 -12.86 0.49
C TYR A 66 -19.55 -13.41 -0.45
N PHE A 67 -19.36 -14.64 -0.92
CA PHE A 67 -20.36 -15.45 -1.60
C PHE A 67 -21.15 -16.31 -0.60
#